data_AF-A0A8X6G7F8-F1
#
_entry.id   AF-A0A8X6G7F8-F1
#
_cell.length_a   1.000
_cell.length_b   1.000
_cell.length_c   1.000
_cell.angle_alpha   90.00
_cell.angle_beta   90.00
_cell.angle_gamma   90.00
#
_symmetry.space_group_name_H-M   'P 1'
#
loop_
_entity.id
_entity.type
_entity.pdbx_description
1 polymer ?
#
loop_
_entity_poly.entity_id
_entity_poly.type
_entity_poly.pdbx_seq_one_letter_code
_entity_poly.pdbx_strand_id
1 'polypeptide(L)'
;MSLTSLKRQRGTYKSKIVRCSNFLNTFQLSNDENADLIDLNNRLSTVKEIIREINELKQSYCDLPEQVDLKDALEIPIDLEEEAQQLEVSLQIILSQFKKENAKDDNQITKNNIKLPDLLCLHSVGNSKSLSCSKPIYECNWEQFIFK
;
A
#
# COMPACT_ATOMS: atom_id res chain seq x y z
N MET A 1 11.62 23.22 -7.59
CA MET A 1 10.73 22.91 -8.75
C MET A 1 9.81 24.12 -8.98
N SER A 2 9.17 24.31 -10.13
CA SER A 2 8.22 25.44 -10.31
C SER A 2 6.82 25.08 -9.82
N LEU A 3 6.05 26.06 -9.33
CA LEU A 3 4.66 25.87 -8.90
C LEU A 3 3.77 25.24 -9.99
N THR A 4 3.99 25.63 -11.25
CA THR A 4 3.28 25.05 -12.41
C THR A 4 3.58 23.57 -12.60
N SER A 5 4.83 23.15 -12.38
CA SER A 5 5.25 21.74 -12.48
C SER A 5 4.59 20.91 -11.37
N LEU A 6 4.56 21.43 -10.14
CA LEU A 6 3.93 20.77 -9.01
C LEU A 6 2.41 20.61 -9.22
N LYS A 7 1.73 21.64 -9.76
CA LYS A 7 0.30 21.57 -10.14
C LYS A 7 0.03 20.50 -11.20
N ARG A 8 0.96 20.31 -12.15
CA ARG A 8 0.87 19.26 -13.17
C ARG A 8 1.05 17.86 -12.58
N GLN A 9 2.03 17.68 -11.70
CA GLN A 9 2.26 16.41 -10.99
C GLN A 9 1.04 16.03 -10.14
N ARG A 10 0.45 17.00 -9.43
CA ARG A 10 -0.81 16.80 -8.71
C ARG A 10 -1.92 16.22 -9.59
N GLY A 11 -2.16 16.79 -10.77
CA GLY A 11 -3.16 16.26 -11.71
C GLY A 11 -2.84 14.84 -12.20
N THR A 12 -1.56 14.51 -12.30
CA THR A 12 -1.09 13.16 -12.65
C THR A 12 -1.43 12.17 -11.54
N TYR A 13 -1.14 12.49 -10.28
CA TYR A 13 -1.46 11.61 -9.14
C TYR A 13 -2.96 11.44 -8.94
N LYS A 14 -3.75 12.51 -9.06
CA LYS A 14 -5.22 12.41 -9.08
C LYS A 14 -5.71 11.41 -10.13
N SER A 15 -5.13 11.46 -11.34
CA SER A 15 -5.49 10.51 -12.40
C SER A 15 -5.06 9.07 -12.09
N LYS A 16 -3.92 8.87 -11.40
CA LYS A 16 -3.49 7.53 -10.97
C LYS A 16 -4.42 6.97 -9.89
N ILE A 17 -4.78 7.78 -8.87
CA ILE A 17 -5.71 7.41 -7.80
C ILE A 17 -7.07 7.00 -8.38
N VAL A 18 -7.64 7.79 -9.29
CA VAL A 18 -8.91 7.45 -9.96
C VAL A 18 -8.83 6.12 -10.70
N ARG A 19 -7.71 5.81 -11.36
CA ARG A 19 -7.54 4.49 -12.02
C ARG A 19 -7.53 3.34 -11.01
N CYS A 20 -6.83 3.49 -9.89
CA CYS A 20 -6.81 2.49 -8.82
C CYS A 20 -8.18 2.32 -8.16
N SER A 21 -8.90 3.43 -7.93
CA SER A 21 -10.27 3.41 -7.41
C SER A 21 -11.23 2.70 -8.37
N ASN A 22 -11.20 3.05 -9.66
CA ASN A 22 -12.02 2.38 -10.67
C ASN A 22 -11.71 0.89 -10.75
N PHE A 23 -10.42 0.51 -10.70
CA PHE A 23 -10.02 -0.88 -10.65
C PHE A 23 -10.72 -1.59 -9.48
N LEU A 24 -10.61 -1.07 -8.24
CA LEU A 24 -11.24 -1.67 -7.07
C LEU A 24 -12.76 -1.77 -7.20
N ASN A 25 -13.41 -0.74 -7.72
CA ASN A 25 -14.88 -0.72 -7.88
C ASN A 25 -15.38 -1.74 -8.91
N THR A 26 -14.55 -2.06 -9.91
CA THR A 26 -14.87 -3.05 -10.96
C THR A 26 -14.28 -4.43 -10.69
N PHE A 27 -13.44 -4.56 -9.68
CA PHE A 27 -12.73 -5.79 -9.39
C PHE A 27 -13.73 -6.86 -8.96
N GLN A 28 -13.65 -8.01 -9.63
CA GLN A 28 -14.41 -9.20 -9.33
C GLN A 28 -13.44 -10.37 -9.31
N LEU A 29 -13.62 -11.27 -8.36
CA LEU A 29 -12.84 -12.49 -8.31
C LEU A 29 -13.05 -13.29 -9.60
N SER A 30 -11.95 -13.66 -10.22
CA SER A 30 -11.92 -14.55 -11.36
C SER A 30 -11.85 -16.01 -10.90
N ASN A 31 -11.85 -16.92 -11.87
CA ASN A 31 -11.63 -18.34 -11.58
C ASN A 31 -10.15 -18.68 -11.32
N ASP A 32 -9.23 -17.74 -11.58
CA ASP A 32 -7.79 -17.90 -11.36
C ASP A 32 -7.34 -17.08 -10.16
N GLU A 33 -7.36 -17.73 -9.01
CA GLU A 33 -7.03 -17.12 -7.73
C GLU A 33 -5.59 -16.55 -7.67
N ASN A 34 -4.65 -17.19 -8.38
CA ASN A 34 -3.27 -16.72 -8.40
C ASN A 34 -3.14 -15.45 -9.25
N ALA A 35 -3.85 -15.39 -10.38
CA ALA A 35 -3.87 -14.18 -11.21
C ALA A 35 -4.46 -12.98 -10.45
N ASP A 36 -5.56 -13.19 -9.72
CA ASP A 36 -6.20 -12.16 -8.90
C ASP A 36 -5.27 -11.67 -7.78
N LEU A 37 -4.61 -12.60 -7.08
CA LEU A 37 -3.64 -12.27 -6.04
C LEU A 37 -2.47 -11.44 -6.60
N ILE A 38 -1.96 -11.79 -7.78
CA ILE A 38 -0.88 -11.04 -8.44
C ILE A 38 -1.35 -9.63 -8.79
N ASP A 39 -2.53 -9.45 -9.39
CA ASP A 39 -3.02 -8.13 -9.79
C ASP A 39 -3.31 -7.24 -8.57
N LEU A 40 -3.93 -7.79 -7.52
CA LEU A 40 -4.16 -7.07 -6.26
C LEU A 40 -2.84 -6.61 -5.61
N ASN A 41 -1.81 -7.47 -5.57
CA ASN A 41 -0.50 -7.10 -5.04
C ASN A 41 0.20 -6.03 -5.89
N ASN A 42 0.13 -6.14 -7.22
CA ASN A 42 0.68 -5.14 -8.13
C ASN A 42 0.00 -3.77 -7.93
N ARG A 43 -1.32 -3.76 -7.75
CA ARG A 43 -2.09 -2.54 -7.45
C ARG A 43 -1.73 -1.97 -6.09
N LEU A 44 -1.56 -2.80 -5.07
CA LEU A 44 -1.10 -2.37 -3.75
C LEU A 44 0.30 -1.72 -3.82
N SER A 45 1.23 -2.31 -4.57
CA SER A 45 2.54 -1.71 -4.82
C SER A 45 2.43 -0.34 -5.49
N THR A 46 1.56 -0.24 -6.50
CA THR A 46 1.31 1.02 -7.21
C THR A 46 0.76 2.10 -6.27
N VAL A 47 -0.19 1.76 -5.40
CA VAL A 47 -0.76 2.71 -4.42
C VAL A 47 0.32 3.17 -3.43
N LYS A 48 1.16 2.27 -2.93
CA LYS A 48 2.28 2.63 -2.04
C LYS A 48 3.28 3.57 -2.71
N GLU A 49 3.58 3.35 -3.98
CA GLU A 49 4.42 4.26 -4.76
C GLU A 49 3.79 5.64 -4.90
N ILE A 50 2.47 5.71 -5.18
CA ILE A 50 1.72 6.97 -5.25
C ILE A 50 1.80 7.74 -3.92
N ILE A 51 1.62 7.06 -2.78
CA ILE A 51 1.71 7.68 -1.45
C ILE A 51 3.11 8.29 -1.24
N ARG A 52 4.17 7.53 -1.55
CA ARG A 52 5.56 8.03 -1.47
C ARG A 52 5.76 9.26 -2.37
N GLU A 53 5.30 9.19 -3.62
CA GLU A 53 5.40 10.27 -4.60
C GLU A 53 4.62 11.54 -4.19
N ILE A 54 3.47 11.39 -3.51
CA ILE A 54 2.69 12.51 -2.95
C ILE A 54 3.44 13.16 -1.78
N ASN A 55 4.10 12.37 -0.93
CA ASN A 55 4.91 12.90 0.17
C ASN A 55 6.12 13.70 -0.33
N GLU A 56 6.79 13.22 -1.39
CA GLU A 56 7.85 13.97 -2.08
C GLU A 56 7.31 15.26 -2.72
N LEU A 57 6.09 15.23 -3.26
CA LEU A 57 5.43 16.41 -3.80
C LEU A 57 5.13 17.44 -2.71
N LYS A 58 4.61 17.01 -1.55
CA LYS A 58 4.36 17.89 -0.40
C LYS A 58 5.64 18.58 0.07
N GLN A 59 6.73 17.82 0.21
CA GLN A 59 8.04 18.37 0.55
C GLN A 59 8.49 19.42 -0.50
N SER A 60 8.30 19.12 -1.79
CA SER A 60 8.63 20.06 -2.87
C SER A 60 7.80 21.36 -2.85
N TYR A 61 6.58 21.34 -2.29
CA TYR A 61 5.81 22.55 -2.03
C TYR A 61 6.35 23.34 -0.83
N CYS A 62 6.78 22.66 0.24
CA CYS A 62 7.40 23.30 1.41
C CYS A 62 8.74 23.97 1.08
N ASP A 63 9.47 23.46 0.10
CA ASP A 63 10.74 24.04 -0.36
C ASP A 63 10.55 25.29 -1.26
N LEU A 64 9.31 25.69 -1.56
CA LEU A 64 9.06 26.90 -2.34
C LEU A 64 9.27 28.18 -1.49
N PRO A 65 9.67 29.29 -2.13
CA PRO A 65 9.80 30.57 -1.42
C PRO A 65 8.48 31.00 -0.75
N GLU A 66 8.57 31.53 0.47
CA GLU A 66 7.46 31.93 1.36
C GLU A 66 6.46 32.93 0.76
N GLN A 67 6.87 33.60 -0.31
CA GLN A 67 6.08 34.56 -1.10
C GLN A 67 5.13 33.90 -2.13
N VAL A 68 5.09 32.57 -2.20
CA VAL A 68 4.09 31.82 -2.97
C VAL A 68 2.89 31.53 -2.07
N ASP A 69 1.67 31.81 -2.54
CA ASP A 69 0.45 31.40 -1.83
C ASP A 69 0.29 29.87 -1.92
N LEU A 70 0.75 29.19 -0.86
CA LEU A 70 0.86 27.73 -0.79
C LEU A 70 -0.33 27.06 -0.11
N LYS A 71 -1.23 27.83 0.52
CA LYS A 71 -2.28 27.26 1.39
C LYS A 71 -3.21 26.34 0.59
N ASP A 72 -3.84 26.86 -0.46
CA ASP A 72 -4.70 26.08 -1.37
C ASP A 72 -3.89 25.02 -2.15
N ALA A 73 -2.59 25.24 -2.31
CA ALA A 73 -1.72 24.33 -3.04
C ALA A 73 -1.32 23.10 -2.22
N LEU A 74 -1.30 23.20 -0.88
CA LEU A 74 -0.93 22.15 0.08
C LEU A 74 -2.14 21.36 0.62
N GLU A 75 -3.31 21.99 0.74
CA GLU A 75 -4.55 21.33 1.16
C GLU A 75 -4.93 20.18 0.19
N ILE A 76 -4.86 20.43 -1.12
CA ILE A 76 -5.22 19.42 -2.13
C ILE A 76 -4.30 18.18 -2.12
N PRO A 77 -2.96 18.29 -2.01
CA PRO A 77 -2.09 17.13 -1.77
C PRO A 77 -2.42 16.33 -0.50
N ILE A 78 -3.03 16.93 0.53
CA ILE A 78 -3.48 16.20 1.72
C ILE A 78 -4.67 15.32 1.36
N ASP A 79 -5.67 15.86 0.68
CA ASP A 79 -6.82 15.08 0.20
C ASP A 79 -6.39 13.88 -0.66
N LEU A 80 -5.42 14.08 -1.57
CA LEU A 80 -4.90 13.01 -2.42
C LEU A 80 -4.15 11.93 -1.63
N GLU A 81 -3.44 12.29 -0.56
CA GLU A 81 -2.80 11.31 0.32
C GLU A 81 -3.86 10.48 1.04
N GLU A 82 -4.88 11.13 1.62
CA GLU A 82 -5.96 10.45 2.31
C GLU A 82 -6.70 9.47 1.38
N GLU A 83 -7.05 9.90 0.16
CA GLU A 83 -7.65 9.04 -0.85
C GLU A 83 -6.75 7.83 -1.18
N ALA A 84 -5.44 8.04 -1.32
CA ALA A 84 -4.50 6.96 -1.61
C ALA A 84 -4.34 5.99 -0.43
N GLN A 85 -4.32 6.48 0.80
CA GLN A 85 -4.28 5.66 2.02
C GLN A 85 -5.56 4.84 2.19
N GLN A 86 -6.73 5.41 1.87
CA GLN A 86 -7.99 4.66 1.85
C GLN A 86 -7.94 3.50 0.85
N LEU A 87 -7.41 3.73 -0.36
CA LEU A 87 -7.20 2.67 -1.35
C LEU A 87 -6.26 1.58 -0.85
N GLU A 88 -5.17 1.95 -0.15
CA GLU A 88 -4.24 0.99 0.43
C GLU A 88 -4.96 0.08 1.45
N VAL A 89 -5.71 0.68 2.37
CA VAL A 89 -6.48 -0.05 3.38
C VAL A 89 -7.51 -0.97 2.72
N SER A 90 -8.25 -0.49 1.72
CA SER A 90 -9.21 -1.31 0.98
C SER A 90 -8.56 -2.51 0.30
N LEU A 91 -7.43 -2.32 -0.38
CA LEU A 91 -6.67 -3.41 -1.01
C LEU A 91 -6.17 -4.43 0.02
N GLN A 92 -5.67 -3.96 1.17
CA GLN A 92 -5.21 -4.84 2.25
C GLN A 92 -6.35 -5.66 2.87
N ILE A 93 -7.55 -5.08 2.99
CA ILE A 93 -8.74 -5.79 3.46
C ILE A 93 -9.11 -6.91 2.49
N ILE A 94 -9.18 -6.63 1.18
CA ILE A 94 -9.49 -7.62 0.14
C ILE A 94 -8.46 -8.76 0.16
N LEU A 95 -7.17 -8.42 0.17
CA LEU A 95 -6.09 -9.42 0.26
C LEU A 95 -6.18 -10.29 1.52
N SER A 96 -6.61 -9.71 2.64
CA SER A 96 -6.78 -10.45 3.90
C SER A 96 -7.99 -11.38 3.88
N GLN A 97 -9.08 -10.99 3.21
CA GLN A 97 -10.24 -11.85 3.00
C GLN A 97 -9.86 -13.04 2.11
N PHE A 98 -9.16 -12.78 1.01
CA PHE A 98 -8.69 -13.79 0.08
C PHE A 98 -7.83 -14.89 0.74
N LYS A 99 -6.87 -14.47 1.58
CA LYS A 99 -6.03 -15.40 2.36
C LYS A 99 -6.83 -16.21 3.38
N LYS A 100 -7.85 -15.61 4.01
CA LYS A 100 -8.70 -16.29 5.00
C LYS A 100 -9.62 -17.33 4.37
N GLU A 101 -10.10 -17.10 3.15
CA GLU A 101 -10.91 -18.05 2.39
C GLU A 101 -10.08 -19.26 1.99
N ASN A 102 -8.91 -19.01 1.39
CA ASN A 102 -7.95 -20.06 1.04
C ASN A 102 -7.52 -20.92 2.25
N ALA A 103 -7.28 -20.30 3.42
CA ALA A 103 -6.92 -21.03 4.64
C ALA A 103 -8.06 -21.90 5.22
N LYS A 104 -9.33 -21.65 4.85
CA LYS A 104 -10.46 -22.48 5.28
C LYS A 104 -10.61 -23.73 4.41
N ASP A 105 -10.33 -23.64 3.12
CA ASP A 105 -10.38 -24.78 2.20
C ASP A 105 -9.24 -25.79 2.48
N ASP A 106 -8.03 -25.31 2.81
CA ASP A 106 -6.92 -26.19 3.22
C ASP A 106 -7.23 -26.99 4.51
N ASN A 107 -7.97 -26.39 5.45
CA ASN A 107 -8.42 -27.05 6.67
C ASN A 107 -9.59 -28.04 6.45
N GLN A 108 -10.24 -28.00 5.29
CA GLN A 108 -11.28 -28.95 4.93
C GLN A 108 -10.69 -30.20 4.24
N ILE A 109 -9.56 -30.07 3.55
CA ILE A 109 -8.86 -31.17 2.88
C ILE A 109 -8.25 -32.18 3.87
N THR A 110 -7.87 -31.75 5.08
CA THR A 110 -7.26 -32.64 6.10
C THR A 110 -8.26 -33.52 6.87
N LYS A 111 -9.56 -33.48 6.56
CA LYS A 111 -10.60 -34.29 7.23
C LYS A 111 -11.13 -35.49 6.44
N ASN A 112 -10.50 -35.86 5.33
CA ASN A 112 -10.83 -37.10 4.64
C ASN A 112 -9.69 -38.11 4.78
N ASN A 113 -9.97 -39.13 5.60
CA ASN A 113 -9.17 -40.32 5.91
C ASN A 113 -8.23 -40.79 4.77
N ILE A 114 -6.94 -40.49 4.89
CA ILE A 114 -5.89 -41.20 4.15
C ILE A 114 -5.03 -41.90 5.19
N LYS A 115 -5.08 -43.24 5.19
CA LYS A 115 -4.15 -44.08 5.94
C LYS A 115 -2.73 -43.73 5.50
N LEU A 116 -1.98 -43.14 6.43
CA LEU A 116 -0.55 -42.90 6.34
C LEU A 116 0.19 -44.25 6.26
N PRO A 117 1.06 -44.51 5.27
CA PRO A 117 2.15 -45.44 5.45
C PRO A 117 3.30 -44.70 6.16
N ASP A 118 3.66 -45.18 7.35
CA ASP A 118 4.89 -44.79 8.04
C ASP A 118 6.09 -45.07 7.13
N LEU A 119 6.92 -44.08 6.80
CA LEU A 119 8.37 -44.28 6.62
C LEU A 119 9.20 -42.98 6.78
N LEU A 120 9.97 -43.00 7.87
CA LEU A 120 11.32 -42.44 8.13
C LEU A 120 11.63 -40.92 8.03
N CYS A 121 11.84 -40.37 9.22
CA CYS A 121 12.77 -39.28 9.53
C CYS A 121 14.23 -39.63 9.17
N LEU A 122 14.99 -38.69 8.58
CA LEU A 122 16.34 -38.28 9.05
C LEU A 122 17.00 -37.18 8.18
N HIS A 123 17.81 -36.37 8.86
CA HIS A 123 18.76 -35.33 8.44
C HIS A 123 18.21 -33.93 8.08
N SER A 124 18.76 -32.79 8.52
CA SER A 124 19.82 -32.48 9.50
C SER A 124 19.90 -30.95 9.72
N VAL A 125 20.08 -30.53 10.98
CA VAL A 125 20.96 -29.45 11.51
C VAL A 125 21.15 -28.13 10.74
N GLY A 126 20.98 -26.98 11.42
CA GLY A 126 21.73 -25.76 11.06
C GLY A 126 21.21 -24.38 11.47
N ASN A 127 21.23 -24.07 12.78
CA ASN A 127 21.73 -22.83 13.40
C ASN A 127 21.54 -21.44 12.71
N SER A 128 20.99 -20.46 13.46
CA SER A 128 21.61 -19.14 13.82
C SER A 128 20.72 -17.89 13.69
N LYS A 129 20.65 -17.14 14.80
CA LYS A 129 20.79 -15.67 14.94
C LYS A 129 19.69 -14.71 14.46
N SER A 130 19.13 -14.06 15.48
CA SER A 130 18.71 -12.66 15.57
C SER A 130 19.25 -11.69 14.51
N LEU A 131 18.36 -10.90 13.92
CA LEU A 131 18.69 -9.61 13.31
C LEU A 131 17.73 -8.54 13.84
N SER A 132 18.26 -7.69 14.71
CA SER A 132 17.69 -6.39 15.07
C SER A 132 17.91 -5.40 13.93
N CYS A 133 16.88 -4.63 13.56
CA CYS A 133 16.91 -3.35 12.85
C CYS A 133 15.45 -3.05 12.42
N SER A 134 14.86 -1.87 12.52
CA SER A 134 15.40 -0.51 12.59
C SER A 134 14.36 0.42 13.23
N LYS A 135 14.84 1.47 13.88
CA LYS A 135 14.05 2.61 14.37
C LYS A 135 13.39 3.34 13.18
N PRO A 136 12.16 3.86 13.30
CA PRO A 136 11.67 4.88 12.37
C PRO A 136 12.33 6.23 12.69
N ILE A 137 12.82 6.87 11.63
CA ILE A 137 13.20 8.29 11.58
C ILE A 137 12.00 9.04 11.01
N TYR A 138 11.84 10.31 11.45
CA TYR A 138 10.95 11.38 11.00
C TYR A 138 9.69 11.62 11.85
N GLU A 139 9.89 12.27 13.00
CA GLU A 139 8.95 13.26 13.51
C GLU A 139 9.11 14.55 12.69
N CYS A 140 8.28 14.74 11.67
CA CYS A 140 7.97 16.08 11.18
C CYS A 140 6.80 16.60 12.04
N ASN A 141 7.12 17.54 12.93
CA ASN A 141 6.16 18.15 13.83
C ASN A 141 5.25 19.13 13.07
N TRP A 142 4.10 18.63 12.62
CA TRP A 142 3.07 19.41 11.90
C TRP A 142 2.29 20.38 12.79
N GLU A 143 2.46 20.31 14.12
CA GLU A 143 1.68 21.12 15.07
C GLU A 143 2.12 22.60 15.14
N GLN A 144 3.14 23.02 14.38
CA GLN A 144 3.58 24.42 14.37
C GLN A 144 2.96 25.30 13.28
N PHE A 145 2.12 24.76 12.38
CA PHE A 145 1.53 25.53 11.28
C PHE A 145 0.04 25.86 11.42
N ILE A 146 -0.59 25.49 12.54
CA ILE A 146 -1.97 25.91 12.85
C ILE A 146 -1.88 26.99 13.94
N PHE A 147 -2.29 28.21 13.59
CA PHE A 147 -2.25 29.47 14.36
C PHE A 147 -1.05 30.40 14.09
N LYS A 148 -1.18 31.19 13.01
CA LYS A 148 -1.00 32.64 13.08
C LYS A 148 -1.83 33.35 12.02
#